data_AF-A0A968RT34-F1
#
_entry.id   AF-A0A968RT34-F1
#
_cell.length_a   1.000
_cell.length_b   1.000
_cell.length_c   1.000
_cell.angle_alpha   90.00
_cell.angle_beta   90.00
_cell.angle_gamma   90.00
#
_symmetry.space_group_name_H-M   'P 1'
#
loop_
_entity.id
_entity.type
_entity.pdbx_description
1 polymer ?
#
loop_
_entity_poly.entity_id
_entity_poly.type
_entity_poly.pdbx_seq_one_letter_code
_entity_poly.pdbx_strand_id
1 'polypeptide(L)'
;MPLAQEFGARVQSTFYFSRSETLYRTFRVTIKEPRRSQEFLDKINGQDEVQYAEPVPLFTTNHTPSDLGADDLTEQWYLHRIMAQDAWDFSQGNNVVVAVIDNGFSTKHEDLYDKWIAGFDVADHDDNPFIEVGSFWHGTHVAGLVGARTDNRLGLASIGYNTSIMPVKATSDFLATLPSLIVV
;
A
#
# COMPACT_ATOMS: atom_id res chain seq x y z
N MET A 1 21.79 17.68 19.14
CA MET A 1 21.75 17.34 17.70
C MET A 1 21.91 18.61 16.86
N PRO A 2 23.16 19.04 16.57
CA PRO A 2 23.44 20.23 15.76
C PRO A 2 22.74 20.20 14.39
N LEU A 3 22.70 19.02 13.77
CA LEU A 3 22.01 18.75 12.50
C LEU A 3 20.49 19.02 12.55
N ALA A 4 19.82 18.62 13.63
CA ALA A 4 18.38 18.82 13.75
C ALA A 4 18.02 20.32 13.80
N GLN A 5 18.86 21.13 14.44
CA GLN A 5 18.67 22.58 14.50
C GLN A 5 19.02 23.25 13.17
N GLU A 6 20.10 22.83 12.51
CA GLU A 6 20.55 23.36 11.22
C GLU A 6 19.53 23.15 10.10
N PHE A 7 18.91 21.97 10.04
CA PHE A 7 17.98 21.58 8.95
C PHE A 7 16.50 21.70 9.36
N GLY A 8 16.22 22.17 10.59
CA GLY A 8 14.88 22.19 11.16
C GLY A 8 14.24 20.80 11.15
N ALA A 9 15.04 19.77 11.45
CA ALA A 9 14.63 18.38 11.34
C ALA A 9 13.67 17.99 12.48
N ARG A 10 12.59 17.29 12.14
CA ARG A 10 11.68 16.62 13.08
C ARG A 10 11.87 15.13 12.96
N VAL A 11 11.98 14.45 14.10
CA VAL A 11 12.20 13.00 14.17
C VAL A 11 10.93 12.34 14.72
N GLN A 12 10.52 11.25 14.09
CA GLN A 12 9.37 10.44 14.50
C GLN A 12 9.78 8.97 14.52
N SER A 13 9.40 8.25 15.59
CA SER A 13 9.57 6.80 15.65
C SER A 13 8.58 6.13 14.70
N THR A 14 9.06 5.50 13.63
CA THR A 14 8.18 4.95 12.57
C THR A 14 7.45 3.70 13.04
N PHE A 15 8.13 2.82 13.79
CA PHE A 15 7.55 1.56 14.26
C PHE A 15 7.49 1.49 15.79
N TYR A 16 6.94 2.53 16.43
CA TYR A 16 6.91 2.67 17.89
C TYR A 16 6.19 1.52 18.63
N PHE A 17 5.31 0.78 17.96
CA PHE A 17 4.58 -0.37 18.49
C PHE A 17 5.28 -1.72 18.21
N SER A 18 6.35 -1.71 17.42
CA SER A 18 7.04 -2.94 17.04
C SER A 18 7.88 -3.48 18.20
N ARG A 19 7.84 -4.80 18.38
CA ARG A 19 8.73 -5.52 19.32
C ARG A 19 10.07 -5.89 18.69
N SER A 20 10.24 -5.66 17.39
CA SER A 20 11.52 -5.85 16.71
C SER A 20 12.45 -4.70 17.08
N GLU A 21 13.62 -5.03 17.61
CA GLU A 21 14.64 -4.05 17.98
C GLU A 21 15.08 -3.20 16.79
N THR A 22 15.22 -3.81 15.61
CA THR A 22 15.57 -3.11 14.37
C THR A 22 14.50 -2.10 13.96
N LEU A 23 13.22 -2.50 14.00
CA LEU A 23 12.11 -1.62 13.63
C LEU A 23 11.92 -0.51 14.67
N TYR A 24 12.07 -0.82 15.95
CA TYR A 24 11.97 0.17 17.02
C TYR A 24 13.04 1.26 16.92
N ARG A 25 14.21 0.93 16.35
CA ARG A 25 15.31 1.85 16.10
C ARG A 25 15.24 2.54 14.73
N THR A 26 14.16 2.37 13.99
CA THR A 26 13.95 3.07 12.72
C THR A 26 13.11 4.34 12.91
N PHE A 27 13.63 5.46 12.43
CA PHE A 27 13.05 6.78 12.58
C PHE A 27 12.76 7.43 11.23
N ARG A 28 11.65 8.16 11.12
CA ARG A 28 11.41 9.09 10.02
C ARG A 28 11.92 10.47 10.42
N VAL A 29 12.71 11.09 9.56
CA VAL A 29 13.22 12.45 9.72
C VAL A 29 12.69 13.36 8.62
N THR A 30 12.00 14.42 9.00
CA THR A 30 11.47 15.44 8.09
C THR A 30 12.25 16.73 8.26
N ILE A 31 12.88 17.23 7.19
CA ILE A 31 13.62 18.51 7.20
C ILE A 31 12.77 19.65 6.65
N LYS A 32 13.06 20.88 7.08
CA LYS A 32 12.28 22.07 6.69
C LYS A 32 12.46 22.43 5.21
N GLU A 33 13.63 22.17 4.65
CA GLU A 33 14.00 22.54 3.28
C GLU A 33 14.31 21.30 2.43
N PRO A 34 13.31 20.74 1.72
CA PRO A 34 13.45 19.60 0.82
C PRO A 34 14.66 19.63 -0.13
N ARG A 35 15.05 20.80 -0.63
CA ARG A 35 16.18 20.94 -1.57
C ARG A 35 17.54 20.61 -0.95
N ARG A 36 17.62 20.62 0.38
CA ARG A 36 18.82 20.27 1.15
C ARG A 36 18.82 18.81 1.60
N SER A 37 17.92 17.97 1.08
CA SER A 37 17.80 16.56 1.46
C SER A 37 19.10 15.78 1.24
N GLN A 38 19.78 16.00 0.12
CA GLN A 38 21.05 15.33 -0.16
C GLN A 38 22.15 15.78 0.82
N GLU A 39 22.27 17.08 1.07
CA GLU A 39 23.24 17.62 2.03
C GLU A 39 22.99 17.05 3.45
N PHE A 40 21.73 16.97 3.85
CA PHE A 40 21.34 16.38 5.12
C PHE A 40 21.67 14.89 5.17
N LEU A 41 21.37 14.15 4.09
CA LEU A 41 21.64 12.72 3.94
C LEU A 41 23.14 12.40 4.08
N ASP A 42 23.99 13.22 3.45
CA ASP A 42 25.44 13.05 3.50
C ASP A 42 25.96 13.29 4.93
N LYS A 43 25.43 14.30 5.64
CA LYS A 43 25.85 14.62 7.01
C LYS A 43 25.33 13.62 8.05
N ILE A 44 24.10 13.14 7.90
CA ILE A 44 23.49 12.22 8.87
C ILE A 44 24.07 10.80 8.76
N ASN A 45 24.40 10.34 7.55
CA ASN A 45 25.11 9.07 7.34
C ASN A 45 26.54 9.09 7.91
N GLY A 46 27.11 10.26 8.19
CA GLY A 46 28.42 10.42 8.81
C GLY A 46 28.41 10.44 10.34
N GLN A 47 27.25 10.24 11.01
CA GLN A 47 27.16 10.18 12.47
C GLN A 47 27.39 8.76 12.98
N ASP A 48 28.15 8.59 14.05
CA ASP A 48 28.47 7.27 14.62
C ASP A 48 27.22 6.54 15.15
N GLU A 49 26.19 7.29 15.56
CA GLU A 49 24.93 6.74 16.08
C GLU A 49 23.94 6.32 14.98
N VAL A 50 24.24 6.60 13.71
CA VAL A 50 23.38 6.28 12.56
C VAL A 50 23.97 5.09 11.83
N GLN A 51 23.19 4.00 11.72
CA GLN A 51 23.65 2.83 10.98
C GLN A 51 23.58 3.09 9.48
N TYR A 52 22.47 3.67 9.01
CA TYR A 52 22.33 4.25 7.67
C TYR A 52 21.11 5.18 7.59
N ALA A 53 21.11 6.06 6.61
CA ALA A 53 19.96 6.88 6.25
C ALA A 53 19.71 6.81 4.76
N GLU A 54 18.44 6.77 4.37
CA GLU A 54 18.01 6.69 2.97
C GLU A 54 16.81 7.61 2.69
N PRO A 55 16.69 8.15 1.47
CA PRO A 55 15.53 8.94 1.09
C PRO A 55 14.27 8.08 1.10
N VAL A 56 13.14 8.63 1.59
CA VAL A 56 11.85 7.96 1.43
C VAL A 56 11.51 7.94 -0.06
N PRO A 57 11.27 6.76 -0.66
CA PRO A 57 10.80 6.67 -2.03
C PRO A 57 9.49 7.43 -2.17
N LEU A 58 9.34 8.23 -3.24
CA LEU A 58 8.03 8.74 -3.61
C LEU A 58 7.19 7.56 -4.10
N PHE A 59 6.13 7.22 -3.37
CA PHE A 59 5.15 6.26 -3.83
C PHE A 59 4.37 6.88 -5.00
N THR A 60 4.73 6.52 -6.23
CA THR A 60 3.94 6.85 -7.42
C THR A 60 3.04 5.68 -7.73
N THR A 61 1.74 5.92 -7.92
CA THR A 61 0.84 4.94 -8.53
C THR A 61 1.29 4.74 -9.97
N ASN A 62 1.75 3.53 -10.31
CA ASN A 62 2.20 3.23 -11.67
C ASN A 62 1.00 2.96 -12.60
N HIS A 63 1.11 3.54 -13.80
CA HIS A 63 0.44 3.25 -15.08
C HIS A 63 -0.84 2.37 -15.09
N THR A 64 -1.97 2.99 -15.46
CA THR A 64 -3.25 2.34 -15.78
C THR A 64 -3.29 1.91 -17.26
N PRO A 65 -3.37 0.61 -17.61
CA PRO A 65 -3.66 0.16 -18.97
C PRO A 65 -5.12 0.48 -19.37
N SER A 66 -5.34 0.80 -20.64
CA SER A 66 -6.65 1.15 -21.21
C SER A 66 -7.11 0.10 -22.21
N ASP A 67 -7.63 -1.02 -21.74
CA ASP A 67 -8.21 -2.05 -22.62
C ASP A 67 -9.66 -2.38 -22.21
N LEU A 68 -10.49 -2.57 -23.24
CA LEU A 68 -11.90 -2.94 -23.23
C LEU A 68 -12.03 -4.42 -23.61
N GLY A 69 -12.96 -5.15 -22.99
CA GLY A 69 -13.59 -6.29 -23.66
C GLY A 69 -13.98 -7.55 -22.88
N ALA A 70 -14.37 -7.46 -21.59
CA ALA A 70 -14.60 -8.50 -20.53
C ALA A 70 -15.10 -9.93 -20.87
N ASP A 71 -15.42 -10.23 -22.12
CA ASP A 71 -16.18 -11.41 -22.54
C ASP A 71 -15.45 -12.36 -23.52
N ASP A 72 -14.18 -12.13 -23.82
CA ASP A 72 -13.38 -13.01 -24.71
C ASP A 72 -12.27 -13.72 -23.89
N LEU A 73 -11.75 -14.87 -24.35
CA LEU A 73 -10.66 -15.63 -23.69
C LEU A 73 -9.35 -14.83 -23.50
N THR A 74 -9.41 -13.56 -23.88
CA THR A 74 -8.50 -12.43 -23.77
C THR A 74 -8.69 -11.56 -22.52
N GLU A 75 -9.72 -11.75 -21.66
CA GLU A 75 -10.03 -10.80 -20.56
C GLU A 75 -9.69 -11.26 -19.15
N GLN A 76 -9.84 -12.54 -18.86
CA GLN A 76 -9.30 -13.15 -17.63
C GLN A 76 -8.24 -14.21 -17.98
N TRP A 77 -7.53 -13.96 -19.08
CA TRP A 77 -6.45 -14.80 -19.60
C TRP A 77 -5.43 -15.21 -18.52
N TYR A 78 -5.23 -14.33 -17.54
CA TYR A 78 -4.28 -14.52 -16.44
C TYR A 78 -4.68 -15.70 -15.54
N LEU A 79 -5.98 -15.92 -15.29
CA LEU A 79 -6.45 -17.05 -14.47
C LEU A 79 -6.15 -18.39 -15.14
N HIS A 80 -6.31 -18.47 -16.46
CA HIS A 80 -5.95 -19.66 -17.22
C HIS A 80 -4.43 -19.88 -17.24
N ARG A 81 -3.65 -18.80 -17.44
CA ARG A 81 -2.18 -18.86 -17.47
C ARG A 81 -1.56 -19.35 -16.17
N ILE A 82 -2.18 -19.07 -15.03
CA ILE A 82 -1.70 -19.54 -13.72
C ILE A 82 -2.38 -20.83 -13.26
N MET A 83 -3.22 -21.44 -14.11
CA MET A 83 -3.98 -22.64 -13.77
C MET A 83 -4.85 -22.45 -12.51
N ALA A 84 -5.45 -21.26 -12.34
CA ALA A 84 -6.26 -20.94 -11.17
C ALA A 84 -7.46 -21.87 -11.02
N GLN A 85 -8.08 -22.27 -12.14
CA GLN A 85 -9.21 -23.21 -12.17
C GLN A 85 -8.82 -24.56 -11.56
N ASP A 86 -7.68 -25.12 -11.95
CA ASP A 86 -7.17 -26.37 -11.39
C ASP A 86 -6.82 -26.20 -9.90
N ALA A 87 -6.30 -25.03 -9.50
CA ALA A 87 -5.99 -24.74 -8.11
C ALA A 87 -7.25 -24.68 -7.22
N TRP A 88 -8.37 -24.17 -7.74
CA TRP A 88 -9.64 -24.06 -7.01
C TRP A 88 -10.26 -25.41 -6.66
N ASP A 89 -9.92 -26.48 -7.39
CA ASP A 89 -10.31 -27.85 -7.05
C ASP A 89 -9.61 -28.35 -5.77
N PHE A 90 -8.46 -27.76 -5.41
CA PHE A 90 -7.73 -28.09 -4.18
C PHE A 90 -8.04 -27.12 -3.04
N SER A 91 -8.11 -25.82 -3.32
CA SER A 91 -8.42 -24.80 -2.32
C SER A 91 -8.96 -23.53 -2.96
N GLN A 92 -9.98 -22.97 -2.30
CA GLN A 92 -10.60 -21.71 -2.70
C GLN A 92 -10.24 -20.56 -1.75
N GLY A 93 -9.20 -20.70 -0.92
CA GLY A 93 -8.75 -19.58 -0.06
C GLY A 93 -9.67 -19.28 1.14
N ASN A 94 -10.48 -20.24 1.59
CA ASN A 94 -11.32 -20.07 2.78
C ASN A 94 -10.48 -19.72 4.02
N ASN A 95 -10.93 -18.74 4.80
CA ASN A 95 -10.25 -18.23 6.01
C ASN A 95 -8.84 -17.64 5.77
N VAL A 96 -8.50 -17.31 4.52
CA VAL A 96 -7.27 -16.59 4.20
C VAL A 96 -7.58 -15.10 4.10
N VAL A 97 -6.79 -14.30 4.79
CA VAL A 97 -6.83 -12.83 4.71
C VAL A 97 -5.63 -12.36 3.90
N VAL A 98 -5.86 -11.54 2.88
CA VAL A 98 -4.82 -10.89 2.08
C VAL A 98 -4.88 -9.38 2.30
N ALA A 99 -3.79 -8.80 2.78
CA ALA A 99 -3.68 -7.35 2.90
C ALA A 99 -3.36 -6.72 1.54
N VAL A 100 -4.19 -5.77 1.11
CA VAL A 100 -3.98 -4.99 -0.12
C VAL A 100 -3.51 -3.60 0.30
N ILE A 101 -2.22 -3.33 0.09
CA ILE A 101 -1.57 -2.06 0.41
C ILE A 101 -1.60 -1.19 -0.83
N ASP A 102 -2.53 -0.25 -0.89
CA ASP A 102 -2.81 0.55 -2.10
C ASP A 102 -3.42 1.92 -1.73
N ASN A 103 -4.01 2.62 -2.70
CA ASN A 103 -4.75 3.87 -2.48
C ASN A 103 -6.20 3.65 -2.03
N GLY A 104 -6.45 2.61 -1.24
CA GLY A 104 -7.80 2.18 -0.85
C GLY A 104 -8.58 1.54 -2.01
N PHE A 105 -9.79 1.06 -1.74
CA PHE A 105 -10.67 0.51 -2.78
C PHE A 105 -12.14 0.78 -2.49
N SER A 106 -12.99 0.58 -3.50
CA SER A 106 -14.44 0.71 -3.35
C SER A 106 -15.02 -0.44 -2.53
N THR A 107 -15.12 -0.25 -1.22
CA THR A 107 -15.74 -1.20 -0.27
C THR A 107 -17.25 -1.36 -0.48
N LYS A 108 -17.86 -0.57 -1.37
CA LYS A 108 -19.26 -0.67 -1.76
C LYS A 108 -19.45 -1.27 -3.16
N HIS A 109 -18.37 -1.66 -3.83
CA HIS A 109 -18.46 -2.31 -5.15
C HIS A 109 -19.26 -3.61 -5.03
N GLU A 110 -20.16 -3.87 -5.97
CA GLU A 110 -21.08 -5.03 -5.95
C GLU A 110 -20.35 -6.37 -5.85
N ASP A 111 -19.12 -6.40 -6.37
CA ASP A 111 -18.24 -7.57 -6.41
C ASP A 111 -17.22 -7.65 -5.26
N LEU A 112 -17.24 -6.69 -4.33
CA LEU A 112 -16.27 -6.62 -3.22
C LEU A 112 -16.89 -6.34 -1.84
N TYR A 113 -18.15 -5.88 -1.76
CA TYR A 113 -18.67 -5.27 -0.52
C TYR A 113 -18.69 -6.20 0.71
N ASP A 114 -18.72 -7.52 0.51
CA ASP A 114 -18.68 -8.55 1.55
C ASP A 114 -17.37 -9.35 1.57
N LYS A 115 -16.38 -8.92 0.78
CA LYS A 115 -15.09 -9.59 0.61
C LYS A 115 -13.98 -9.00 1.44
N TRP A 116 -14.26 -8.07 2.34
CA TRP A 116 -13.22 -7.39 3.12
C TRP A 116 -13.50 -7.38 4.62
N ILE A 117 -12.44 -7.22 5.39
CA ILE A 117 -12.45 -7.06 6.85
C ILE A 117 -11.86 -5.71 7.24
N ALA A 118 -11.97 -5.34 8.52
CA ALA A 118 -11.38 -4.11 9.05
C ALA A 118 -9.89 -3.99 8.64
N GLY A 119 -9.56 -2.81 8.11
CA GLY A 119 -8.23 -2.44 7.64
C GLY A 119 -7.70 -1.20 8.36
N PHE A 120 -6.63 -0.60 7.83
CA PHE A 120 -6.02 0.59 8.42
C PHE A 120 -5.51 1.56 7.36
N ASP A 121 -5.71 2.85 7.58
CA ASP A 121 -5.11 3.91 6.80
C ASP A 121 -3.79 4.35 7.44
N VAL A 122 -2.68 3.88 6.87
CA VAL A 122 -1.34 4.27 7.33
C VAL A 122 -0.97 5.70 6.91
N ALA A 123 -1.65 6.27 5.91
CA ALA A 123 -1.34 7.60 5.42
C ALA A 123 -1.92 8.68 6.35
N ASP A 124 -3.21 8.57 6.69
CA ASP A 124 -3.90 9.56 7.53
C ASP A 124 -4.08 9.11 9.01
N HIS A 125 -3.60 7.90 9.34
CA HIS A 125 -3.56 7.33 10.70
C HIS A 125 -4.95 7.12 11.32
N ASP A 126 -5.88 6.57 10.54
CA ASP A 126 -7.22 6.19 11.01
C ASP A 126 -7.65 4.82 10.45
N ASP A 127 -8.86 4.39 10.81
CA ASP A 127 -9.44 3.13 10.32
C ASP A 127 -10.31 3.34 9.08
N ASN A 128 -10.16 4.49 8.39
CA ASN A 128 -10.97 4.84 7.23
C ASN A 128 -10.31 4.33 5.93
N PRO A 129 -10.82 3.26 5.31
CA PRO A 129 -10.26 2.78 4.05
C PRO A 129 -10.65 3.67 2.85
N PHE A 130 -11.46 4.70 3.04
CA PHE A 130 -11.93 5.60 1.98
C PHE A 130 -10.93 6.73 1.71
N ILE A 131 -10.83 7.10 0.44
CA ILE A 131 -10.21 8.36 0.03
C ILE A 131 -11.32 9.38 -0.23
N GLU A 132 -11.29 10.52 0.47
CA GLU A 132 -12.21 11.64 0.20
C GLU A 132 -11.89 12.38 -1.11
N VAL A 133 -10.61 12.38 -1.53
CA VAL A 133 -10.12 13.12 -2.70
C VAL A 133 -9.14 12.27 -3.51
N GLY A 134 -9.57 11.68 -4.64
CA GLY A 134 -8.69 10.87 -5.49
C GLY A 134 -9.41 9.77 -6.27
N SER A 135 -8.63 8.86 -6.86
CA SER A 135 -9.12 7.76 -7.70
C SER A 135 -8.84 6.40 -7.02
N PHE A 136 -9.87 5.71 -6.54
CA PHE A 136 -9.77 4.34 -5.99
C PHE A 136 -9.72 3.25 -7.07
N TRP A 137 -9.66 3.60 -8.36
CA TRP A 137 -9.70 2.63 -9.47
C TRP A 137 -8.56 1.60 -9.39
N HIS A 138 -7.34 2.03 -9.00
CA HIS A 138 -6.19 1.14 -8.91
C HIS A 138 -6.37 0.10 -7.79
N GLY A 139 -6.54 0.54 -6.53
CA GLY A 139 -6.75 -0.39 -5.43
C GLY A 139 -8.04 -1.22 -5.58
N THR A 140 -9.10 -0.70 -6.22
CA THR A 140 -10.30 -1.50 -6.56
C THR A 140 -10.01 -2.58 -7.58
N HIS A 141 -9.23 -2.27 -8.62
CA HIS A 141 -8.81 -3.27 -9.60
C HIS A 141 -7.94 -4.35 -8.95
N VAL A 142 -6.94 -3.96 -8.15
CA VAL A 142 -6.09 -4.90 -7.40
C VAL A 142 -6.91 -5.76 -6.45
N ALA A 143 -7.80 -5.15 -5.66
CA ALA A 143 -8.70 -5.86 -4.76
C ALA A 143 -9.60 -6.85 -5.51
N GLY A 144 -10.09 -6.48 -6.70
CA GLY A 144 -10.85 -7.35 -7.59
C GLY A 144 -10.06 -8.62 -7.94
N LEU A 145 -8.85 -8.47 -8.48
CA LEU A 145 -7.99 -9.59 -8.88
C LEU A 145 -7.66 -10.52 -7.70
N VAL A 146 -7.49 -9.95 -6.50
CA VAL A 146 -7.16 -10.70 -5.28
C VAL A 146 -8.35 -11.49 -4.76
N GLY A 147 -9.51 -10.85 -4.60
CA GLY A 147 -10.60 -11.42 -3.80
C GLY A 147 -12.00 -10.96 -4.16
N ALA A 148 -12.27 -10.55 -5.41
CA ALA A 148 -13.64 -10.40 -5.90
C ALA A 148 -14.50 -11.65 -5.65
N ARG A 149 -15.81 -11.44 -5.50
CA ARG A 149 -16.81 -12.50 -5.33
C ARG A 149 -16.83 -13.37 -6.59
N THR A 150 -16.20 -14.53 -6.49
CA THR A 150 -16.16 -15.48 -7.61
C THR A 150 -17.43 -16.33 -7.62
N ASP A 151 -17.93 -16.67 -8.81
CA ASP A 151 -19.15 -17.47 -9.03
C ASP A 151 -20.46 -16.78 -8.59
N ASN A 152 -20.55 -15.47 -8.79
CA ASN A 152 -21.77 -14.67 -8.53
C ASN A 152 -22.41 -14.08 -9.81
N ARG A 153 -21.81 -14.31 -10.99
CA ARG A 153 -22.21 -13.76 -12.30
C ARG A 153 -22.11 -12.24 -12.45
N LEU A 154 -21.31 -11.58 -11.62
CA LEU A 154 -21.00 -10.16 -11.70
C LEU A 154 -19.49 -9.99 -11.83
N GLY A 155 -19.04 -8.86 -12.38
CA GLY A 155 -17.63 -8.48 -12.39
C GLY A 155 -16.68 -9.56 -12.94
N LEU A 156 -15.75 -10.01 -12.11
CA LEU A 156 -14.68 -10.94 -12.48
C LEU A 156 -14.47 -12.07 -11.45
N ALA A 157 -13.80 -13.14 -11.87
CA ALA A 157 -13.32 -14.18 -10.94
C ALA A 157 -11.96 -13.76 -10.36
N SER A 158 -11.80 -13.89 -9.04
CA SER A 158 -10.54 -13.57 -8.38
C SER A 158 -9.68 -14.81 -8.19
N ILE A 159 -8.37 -14.60 -8.09
CA ILE A 159 -7.43 -15.68 -7.78
C ILE A 159 -7.77 -16.32 -6.43
N GLY A 160 -8.09 -15.48 -5.44
CA GLY A 160 -8.32 -15.87 -4.06
C GLY A 160 -9.70 -16.45 -3.77
N TYR A 161 -10.65 -16.40 -4.71
CA TYR A 161 -12.01 -16.94 -4.63
C TYR A 161 -12.76 -16.59 -3.33
N ASN A 162 -12.54 -17.34 -2.24
CA ASN A 162 -13.16 -17.13 -0.92
C ASN A 162 -12.29 -16.35 0.08
N THR A 163 -11.11 -15.85 -0.31
CA THR A 163 -10.29 -14.99 0.56
C THR A 163 -11.04 -13.73 1.01
N SER A 164 -10.64 -13.20 2.17
CA SER A 164 -11.00 -11.86 2.61
C SER A 164 -9.86 -10.88 2.36
N ILE A 165 -10.21 -9.64 2.03
CA ILE A 165 -9.28 -8.54 1.75
C ILE A 165 -9.18 -7.67 2.99
N MET A 166 -7.96 -7.33 3.42
CA MET A 166 -7.72 -6.29 4.41
C MET A 166 -7.20 -5.03 3.70
N PRO A 167 -7.97 -3.93 3.64
CA PRO A 167 -7.47 -2.68 3.08
C PRO A 167 -6.36 -2.11 3.94
N VAL A 168 -5.22 -1.76 3.34
CA VAL A 168 -4.20 -0.93 3.96
C VAL A 168 -3.98 0.29 3.09
N LYS A 169 -4.58 1.43 3.45
CA LYS A 169 -4.48 2.65 2.64
C LYS A 169 -3.13 3.31 2.88
N ALA A 170 -2.34 3.47 1.81
CA ALA A 170 -0.99 4.04 1.84
C ALA A 170 -0.87 5.38 1.09
N THR A 171 -1.99 5.92 0.61
CA THR A 171 -2.07 7.23 -0.04
C THR A 171 -2.88 8.18 0.84
N SER A 172 -2.34 9.36 1.11
CA SER A 172 -3.02 10.37 1.92
C SER A 172 -4.18 10.99 1.16
N ASP A 173 -5.19 11.43 1.90
CA ASP A 173 -6.36 12.14 1.35
C ASP A 173 -6.01 13.52 0.76
N PHE A 174 -4.82 14.04 1.08
CA PHE A 174 -4.26 15.26 0.50
C PHE A 174 -3.07 14.93 -0.41
N LEU A 175 -2.85 15.73 -1.48
CA LEU A 175 -1.64 15.63 -2.31
C LEU A 175 -0.41 16.06 -1.49
N ALA A 176 0.18 15.14 -0.73
CA ALA A 176 1.32 15.43 0.13
C ALA A 176 2.63 15.31 -0.66
N THR A 177 3.03 16.39 -1.35
CA THR A 177 4.42 16.59 -1.75
C THR A 177 5.23 17.03 -0.53
N LEU A 178 5.63 16.11 0.33
CA LEU A 178 6.71 16.38 1.28
C LEU A 178 7.72 15.22 1.26
N PRO A 179 8.93 15.44 0.74
CA PRO A 179 9.99 14.45 0.88
C PRO A 179 10.32 14.32 2.37
N SER A 180 10.26 13.08 2.84
CA SER A 180 10.71 12.67 4.16
C SER A 180 11.94 11.78 3.99
N LEU A 181 12.76 11.65 5.02
CA LEU A 181 13.90 10.74 5.07
C LEU A 181 13.58 9.64 6.09
N ILE A 182 14.05 8.41 5.88
CA ILE A 182 14.09 7.39 6.94
C ILE A 182 15.55 7.21 7.36
N VAL A 183 15.76 7.13 8.66
CA VAL A 183 17.05 6.91 9.34
C VAL A 183 16.91 5.61 10.14
N VAL A 184 17.86 4.70 9.98
CA VAL A 184 17.95 3.42 10.71
C VAL A 184 19.23 3.40 11.55
#